data_AF-P0DV57-F1
#
_entry.id   AF-P0DV57-F1
#
_cell.length_a   1.000
_cell.length_b   1.000
_cell.length_c   1.000
_cell.angle_alpha   90.00
_cell.angle_beta   90.00
_cell.angle_gamma   90.00
#
_symmetry.space_group_name_H-M   'P 1'
#
loop_
_entity.id
_entity.type
_entity.pdbx_description
1 polymer ?
#
loop_
_entity_poly.entity_id
_entity_poly.type
_entity_poly.pdbx_seq_one_letter_code
_entity_poly.pdbx_strand_id
1 'polypeptide(L)'
;MLRFVRGNLLEAPVEALVNTVNTVGVMGKGVALQFKRAFPDNYQAYVKACERGQVQIGRIFVYDRGPLAQPRYIFNFPTKKHWRHPSRMEYVEEGLKDLVCRIQELRVRSIALPPLGAGNGGLPWPEVKQRIQEALEALEGVEVWVYEPVENPKAHSIVPLKTKPRLTPARAALLKLFGLYGALGEPLGRLEAQKLAYFLQEAGLDLKLDFACKQFGPYAEPLNHVLARLEGHYIQGFGDRTGISQIRLKPQALDEAVLFLADYPKADEAATRAADWVKGFETPYGLELLATVHWAVRHEGARDWASLQKRLQAWNPRKATFPKTHLQVALDALLKRGALRPEEWQDRPPKLPANVAQEA
;
A
#
# COMPACT_ATOMS: atom_id res chain seq x y z
N MET A 1 -23.69 -9.73 24.77
CA MET A 1 -24.34 -9.87 23.45
C MET A 1 -23.28 -9.70 22.38
N LEU A 2 -23.12 -10.68 21.49
CA LEU A 2 -22.15 -10.66 20.40
C LEU A 2 -22.84 -10.48 19.06
N ARG A 3 -22.36 -9.55 18.22
CA ARG A 3 -22.91 -9.25 16.89
C ARG A 3 -21.81 -9.26 15.84
N PHE A 4 -22.07 -9.91 14.71
CA PHE A 4 -21.24 -9.80 13.51
C PHE A 4 -21.80 -8.71 12.61
N VAL A 5 -20.96 -7.75 12.24
CA VAL A 5 -21.36 -6.55 11.49
C VAL A 5 -20.40 -6.27 10.35
N ARG A 6 -20.81 -5.35 9.47
CA ARG A 6 -19.98 -4.78 8.41
C ARG A 6 -19.93 -3.27 8.57
N GLY A 7 -18.84 -2.64 8.16
CA GLY A 7 -18.68 -1.18 8.20
C GLY A 7 -17.27 -0.75 8.60
N ASN A 8 -17.15 0.49 9.08
CA ASN A 8 -15.89 1.03 9.60
C ASN A 8 -15.76 0.79 11.10
N LEU A 9 -14.78 -0.03 11.51
CA LEU A 9 -14.48 -0.31 12.91
C LEU A 9 -14.18 0.96 13.73
N LEU A 10 -13.53 1.96 13.12
CA LEU A 10 -13.14 3.19 13.82
C LEU A 10 -14.33 4.08 14.19
N GLU A 11 -15.50 3.84 13.59
CA GLU A 11 -16.74 4.59 13.82
C GLU A 11 -17.70 3.85 14.77
N ALA A 12 -17.30 2.69 15.31
CA ALA A 12 -18.15 1.94 16.21
C ALA A 12 -18.47 2.77 17.48
N PRO A 13 -19.75 2.89 17.89
CA PRO A 13 -20.16 3.66 19.05
C PRO A 13 -19.95 2.88 20.35
N VAL A 14 -18.70 2.51 20.64
CA VAL A 14 -18.31 1.62 21.75
C VAL A 14 -17.31 2.27 22.70
N GLU A 15 -17.13 1.71 23.90
CA GLU A 15 -16.16 2.20 24.88
C GLU A 15 -14.72 1.81 24.54
N ALA A 16 -14.51 0.65 23.91
CA ALA A 16 -13.20 0.14 23.54
C ALA A 16 -13.13 -0.30 22.07
N LEU A 17 -12.01 0.01 21.42
CA LEU A 17 -11.70 -0.50 20.08
C LEU A 17 -10.47 -1.40 20.11
N VAL A 18 -10.55 -2.55 19.43
CA VAL A 18 -9.40 -3.45 19.26
C VAL A 18 -8.62 -3.11 18.00
N ASN A 19 -7.32 -2.90 18.15
CA ASN A 19 -6.37 -2.68 17.07
C ASN A 19 -5.46 -3.90 16.92
N THR A 20 -5.40 -4.53 15.75
CA THR A 20 -4.47 -5.64 15.49
C THR A 20 -3.07 -5.11 15.21
N VAL A 21 -2.11 -5.44 16.06
CA VAL A 21 -0.73 -4.93 15.98
C VAL A 21 0.30 -6.05 15.86
N ASN A 22 1.55 -5.66 15.65
CA ASN A 22 2.71 -6.53 15.85
C ASN A 22 3.41 -6.18 17.19
N THR A 23 4.55 -6.80 17.48
CA THR A 23 5.32 -6.51 18.71
C THR A 23 6.56 -5.64 18.46
N VAL A 24 6.76 -5.13 17.23
CA VAL A 24 7.98 -4.41 16.82
C VAL A 24 7.75 -2.93 16.52
N GLY A 25 6.65 -2.34 17.03
CA GLY A 25 6.47 -0.89 16.99
C GLY A 25 5.99 -0.30 15.65
N VAL A 26 5.57 -1.12 14.68
CA VAL A 26 5.18 -0.63 13.35
C VAL A 26 3.68 -0.75 13.11
N MET A 27 3.01 0.35 12.73
CA MET A 27 1.61 0.35 12.26
C MET A 27 1.54 0.84 10.80
N GLY A 28 1.90 -0.03 9.86
CA GLY A 28 2.23 0.36 8.47
C GLY A 28 1.20 0.03 7.37
N LYS A 29 0.22 -0.83 7.65
CA LYS A 29 -0.83 -1.24 6.71
C LYS A 29 -2.09 -1.73 7.43
N GLY A 30 -3.22 -1.78 6.72
CA GLY A 30 -4.49 -2.28 7.22
C GLY A 30 -5.05 -1.51 8.40
N VAL A 31 -5.79 -2.21 9.25
CA VAL A 31 -6.39 -1.70 10.48
C VAL A 31 -5.40 -0.87 11.31
N ALA A 32 -4.20 -1.40 11.56
CA ALA A 32 -3.16 -0.68 12.33
C ALA A 32 -2.80 0.69 11.74
N LEU A 33 -2.70 0.81 10.41
CA LEU A 33 -2.43 2.10 9.77
C LEU A 33 -3.57 3.09 10.00
N GLN A 34 -4.83 2.63 9.95
CA GLN A 34 -5.99 3.47 10.22
C GLN A 34 -5.99 3.95 11.69
N PHE A 35 -5.72 3.04 12.65
CA PHE A 35 -5.56 3.39 14.07
C PHE A 35 -4.42 4.38 14.33
N LYS A 36 -3.27 4.22 13.67
CA LYS A 36 -2.14 5.16 13.78
C LYS A 36 -2.54 6.59 13.39
N ARG A 37 -3.43 6.73 12.41
CA ARG A 37 -3.90 8.04 11.95
C ARG A 37 -5.01 8.62 12.81
N ALA A 38 -5.97 7.79 13.21
CA ALA A 38 -7.09 8.20 14.05
C ALA A 38 -6.67 8.50 15.50
N PHE A 39 -5.73 7.72 16.05
CA PHE A 39 -5.29 7.80 17.44
C PHE A 39 -3.75 7.95 17.52
N PRO A 40 -3.19 9.12 17.16
CA PRO A 40 -1.75 9.33 17.16
C PRO A 40 -1.11 9.14 18.54
N ASP A 41 -1.81 9.52 19.62
CA ASP A 41 -1.28 9.39 20.99
C ASP A 41 -1.17 7.92 21.43
N ASN A 42 -2.16 7.09 21.06
CA ASN A 42 -2.09 5.63 21.19
C ASN A 42 -0.88 5.06 20.45
N TYR A 43 -0.63 5.51 19.22
CA TYR A 43 0.52 5.04 18.45
C TYR A 43 1.85 5.40 19.13
N GLN A 44 2.00 6.62 19.64
CA GLN A 44 3.22 7.02 20.37
C GLN A 44 3.42 6.19 21.65
N ALA A 45 2.34 5.94 22.40
CA ALA A 45 2.40 5.09 23.59
C ALA A 45 2.76 3.64 23.25
N TYR A 46 2.18 3.09 22.16
CA TYR A 46 2.48 1.75 21.66
C TYR A 46 3.93 1.59 21.22
N VAL A 47 4.51 2.56 20.50
CA VAL A 47 5.93 2.53 20.10
C VAL A 47 6.83 2.44 21.33
N LYS A 48 6.62 3.32 22.32
CA LYS A 48 7.37 3.30 23.58
C LYS A 48 7.19 1.98 24.35
N ALA A 49 6.01 1.38 24.30
CA ALA A 49 5.76 0.08 24.93
C ALA A 49 6.49 -1.06 24.21
N CYS A 50 6.57 -1.03 22.87
CA CYS A 50 7.35 -1.99 22.09
C CYS A 50 8.86 -1.85 22.36
N GLU A 51 9.39 -0.63 22.43
CA GLU A 51 10.79 -0.37 22.76
C GLU A 51 11.19 -0.94 24.14
N ARG A 52 10.26 -0.94 25.09
CA ARG A 52 10.42 -1.55 26.42
C ARG A 52 10.11 -3.04 26.48
N GLY A 53 9.79 -3.69 25.36
CA GLY A 53 9.41 -5.11 25.32
C GLY A 53 8.08 -5.43 26.02
N GLN A 54 7.24 -4.43 26.32
CA GLN A 54 5.97 -4.62 27.04
C GLN A 54 4.86 -5.21 26.17
N VAL A 55 4.99 -5.10 24.84
CA VAL A 55 4.03 -5.65 23.87
C VAL A 55 4.48 -7.04 23.46
N GLN A 56 3.72 -8.06 23.85
CA GLN A 56 4.05 -9.47 23.63
C GLN A 56 2.80 -10.24 23.17
N ILE A 57 3.00 -11.37 22.49
CA ILE A 57 1.89 -12.27 22.19
C ILE A 57 1.20 -12.67 23.50
N GLY A 58 -0.13 -12.74 23.48
CA GLY A 58 -0.93 -13.05 24.68
C GLY A 58 -1.07 -11.89 25.67
N ARG A 59 -0.55 -10.69 25.35
CA ARG A 59 -0.65 -9.51 26.23
C ARG A 59 -1.10 -8.26 25.48
N ILE A 60 -2.31 -7.82 25.74
CA ILE A 60 -2.91 -6.62 25.18
C ILE A 60 -2.31 -5.38 25.81
N PHE A 61 -1.82 -4.51 24.94
CA PHE A 61 -1.41 -3.17 25.33
C PHE A 61 -2.61 -2.22 25.24
N VAL A 62 -3.16 -1.86 26.40
CA VAL A 62 -4.30 -0.93 26.49
C VAL A 62 -3.79 0.51 26.63
N TYR A 63 -4.35 1.40 25.83
CA TYR A 63 -4.19 2.85 25.97
C TYR A 63 -5.51 3.48 26.41
N ASP A 64 -5.52 4.13 27.58
CA ASP A 64 -6.65 4.93 28.08
C ASP A 64 -6.53 6.35 27.54
N ARG A 65 -7.52 6.78 26.75
CA ARG A 65 -7.61 8.13 26.17
C ARG A 65 -8.17 9.16 27.15
N GLY A 66 -8.57 8.74 28.35
CA GLY A 66 -9.17 9.56 29.38
C GLY A 66 -10.67 9.31 29.55
N PRO A 67 -11.23 9.62 30.73
CA PRO A 67 -12.61 9.26 31.10
C PRO A 67 -13.69 9.95 30.25
N LEU A 68 -13.36 11.04 29.55
CA LEU A 68 -14.28 11.78 28.68
C LEU A 68 -14.15 11.42 27.20
N ALA A 69 -13.24 10.51 26.84
CA ALA A 69 -13.02 10.12 25.46
C ALA A 69 -13.99 9.02 25.01
N GLN A 70 -14.44 9.09 23.76
CA GLN A 70 -15.13 8.00 23.07
C GLN A 70 -14.37 7.67 21.77
N PRO A 71 -13.96 6.41 21.53
CA PRO A 71 -13.84 5.34 22.54
C PRO A 71 -12.87 5.74 23.67
N ARG A 72 -13.10 5.27 24.89
CA ARG A 72 -12.18 5.51 26.01
C ARG A 72 -10.88 4.73 25.84
N TYR A 73 -10.97 3.49 25.40
CA TYR A 73 -9.82 2.60 25.34
C TYR A 73 -9.48 2.15 23.93
N ILE A 74 -8.17 2.06 23.65
CA ILE A 74 -7.64 1.36 22.49
C ILE A 74 -6.90 0.11 22.97
N PHE A 75 -7.38 -1.06 22.59
CA PHE A 75 -6.83 -2.36 22.96
C PHE A 75 -5.94 -2.84 21.81
N ASN A 76 -4.63 -2.64 21.93
CA ASN A 76 -3.68 -3.07 20.91
C ASN A 76 -3.38 -4.56 21.10
N PHE A 77 -4.00 -5.39 20.27
CA PHE A 77 -3.98 -6.85 20.29
C PHE A 77 -2.84 -7.38 19.40
N PRO A 78 -1.79 -8.00 19.96
CA PRO A 78 -0.67 -8.52 19.17
C PRO A 78 -1.06 -9.79 18.41
N THR A 79 -1.23 -9.67 17.09
CA THR A 79 -1.55 -10.81 16.20
C THR A 79 -0.32 -11.33 15.47
N LYS A 80 0.83 -10.64 15.60
CA LYS A 80 2.10 -10.98 14.94
C LYS A 80 3.27 -10.57 15.84
N LYS A 81 4.39 -11.28 15.75
CA LYS A 81 5.66 -10.80 16.33
C LYS A 81 6.27 -9.73 15.42
N HIS A 82 6.73 -10.14 14.24
CA HIS A 82 7.22 -9.23 13.20
C HIS A 82 6.17 -9.03 12.11
N TRP A 83 6.02 -7.81 11.59
CA TRP A 83 5.00 -7.49 10.57
C TRP A 83 5.16 -8.24 9.24
N ARG A 84 6.38 -8.73 8.94
CA ARG A 84 6.69 -9.57 7.77
C ARG A 84 6.17 -11.00 7.88
N HIS A 85 5.96 -11.51 9.09
CA HIS A 85 5.53 -12.89 9.31
C HIS A 85 3.99 -12.99 9.25
N PRO A 86 3.41 -14.16 8.95
CA PRO A 86 1.98 -14.38 9.07
C PRO A 86 1.52 -14.28 10.52
N SER A 87 0.20 -14.18 10.72
CA SER A 87 -0.39 -14.40 12.03
C SER A 87 -0.46 -15.89 12.31
N ARG A 88 -0.77 -16.28 13.54
CA ARG A 88 -0.83 -17.65 14.01
C ARG A 88 -2.05 -17.79 14.90
N MET A 89 -2.76 -18.91 14.79
CA MET A 89 -3.99 -19.11 15.56
C MET A 89 -3.70 -19.07 17.06
N GLU A 90 -2.55 -19.61 17.47
CA GLU A 90 -2.12 -19.60 18.87
C GLU A 90 -1.99 -18.17 19.43
N TYR A 91 -1.56 -17.21 18.59
CA TYR A 91 -1.44 -15.81 18.99
C TYR A 91 -2.82 -15.17 19.24
N VAL A 92 -3.83 -15.58 18.46
CA VAL A 92 -5.21 -15.12 18.61
C VAL A 92 -5.82 -15.74 19.87
N GLU A 93 -5.64 -17.04 20.08
CA GLU A 93 -6.15 -17.76 21.26
C GLU A 93 -5.57 -17.21 22.56
N GLU A 94 -4.24 -17.00 22.62
CA GLU A 94 -3.59 -16.38 23.78
C GLU A 94 -4.07 -14.94 24.01
N GLY A 95 -4.16 -14.13 22.95
CA GLY A 95 -4.61 -12.75 23.08
C GLY A 95 -6.09 -12.61 23.46
N LEU A 96 -6.95 -13.55 23.06
CA LEU A 96 -8.37 -13.56 23.44
C LEU A 96 -8.56 -13.83 24.93
N LYS A 97 -7.72 -14.68 25.53
CA LYS A 97 -7.72 -14.90 26.99
C LYS A 97 -7.42 -13.59 27.72
N ASP A 98 -6.37 -12.88 27.31
CA ASP A 98 -6.03 -11.59 27.93
C ASP A 98 -7.08 -10.52 27.61
N LEU A 99 -7.71 -10.55 26.43
CA LEU A 99 -8.82 -9.66 26.09
C LEU A 99 -9.96 -9.74 27.10
N VAL A 100 -10.38 -10.96 27.44
CA VAL A 100 -11.41 -11.20 28.46
C VAL A 100 -10.98 -10.61 29.80
N CYS A 101 -9.74 -10.86 30.23
CA CYS A 101 -9.20 -10.29 31.48
C CYS A 101 -9.27 -8.76 31.47
N ARG A 102 -8.77 -8.11 30.41
CA ARG A 102 -8.74 -6.64 30.33
C ARG A 102 -10.12 -6.02 30.27
N ILE A 103 -11.09 -6.66 29.60
CA ILE A 103 -12.49 -6.22 29.58
C ILE A 103 -13.07 -6.23 30.99
N GLN A 104 -12.87 -7.31 31.74
CA GLN A 104 -13.38 -7.46 33.10
C GLN A 104 -12.70 -6.49 34.09
N GLU A 105 -11.36 -6.41 34.06
CA GLU A 105 -10.57 -5.51 34.91
C GLU A 105 -10.97 -4.04 34.75
N LEU A 106 -11.15 -3.59 33.50
CA LEU A 106 -11.50 -2.21 33.17
C LEU A 106 -13.01 -1.96 33.15
N ARG A 107 -13.82 -3.00 33.40
CA ARG A 107 -15.29 -2.98 33.39
C ARG A 107 -15.88 -2.40 32.09
N VAL A 108 -15.26 -2.73 30.96
CA VAL A 108 -15.69 -2.28 29.64
C VAL A 108 -17.08 -2.85 29.32
N ARG A 109 -18.02 -1.99 28.95
CA ARG A 109 -19.43 -2.35 28.66
C ARG A 109 -19.70 -2.56 27.17
N SER A 110 -18.88 -1.99 26.29
CA SER A 110 -18.99 -2.21 24.85
C SER A 110 -17.63 -2.18 24.16
N ILE A 111 -17.41 -3.11 23.24
CA ILE A 111 -16.14 -3.27 22.52
C ILE A 111 -16.38 -3.65 21.06
N ALA A 112 -15.53 -3.16 20.16
CA ALA A 112 -15.54 -3.56 18.76
C ALA A 112 -14.18 -4.14 18.30
N LEU A 113 -14.25 -5.19 17.48
CA LEU A 113 -13.09 -5.96 17.01
C LEU A 113 -13.04 -6.09 15.48
N PRO A 114 -11.85 -6.06 14.88
CA PRO A 114 -11.61 -6.49 13.51
C PRO A 114 -11.50 -8.03 13.42
N PRO A 115 -11.42 -8.61 12.21
CA PRO A 115 -11.22 -10.05 12.04
C PRO A 115 -9.76 -10.43 12.35
N LEU A 116 -9.50 -10.76 13.62
CA LEU A 116 -8.17 -10.91 14.22
C LEU A 116 -7.25 -11.82 13.42
N GLY A 117 -6.21 -11.26 12.78
CA GLY A 117 -5.26 -12.04 11.98
C GLY A 117 -5.81 -12.60 10.66
N ALA A 118 -7.12 -12.52 10.38
CA ALA A 118 -7.74 -13.08 9.18
C ALA A 118 -7.69 -12.16 7.94
N GLY A 119 -7.10 -10.96 8.06
CA GLY A 119 -6.74 -10.11 6.92
C GLY A 119 -5.28 -10.29 6.51
N ASN A 120 -4.46 -9.28 6.78
CA ASN A 120 -3.00 -9.30 6.53
C ASN A 120 -2.23 -10.45 7.21
N GLY A 121 -2.84 -11.14 8.17
CA GLY A 121 -2.25 -12.27 8.87
C GLY A 121 -2.44 -13.62 8.17
N GLY A 122 -3.42 -13.73 7.27
CA GLY A 122 -3.69 -14.93 6.49
C GLY A 122 -4.40 -16.05 7.25
N LEU A 123 -4.93 -15.81 8.45
CA LEU A 123 -5.70 -16.84 9.16
C LEU A 123 -7.07 -17.07 8.51
N PRO A 124 -7.58 -18.31 8.51
CA PRO A 124 -8.92 -18.60 8.00
C PRO A 124 -9.99 -17.97 8.90
N TRP A 125 -10.82 -17.09 8.31
CA TRP A 125 -11.87 -16.38 9.05
C TRP A 125 -12.82 -17.30 9.83
N PRO A 126 -13.32 -18.44 9.30
CA PRO A 126 -14.21 -19.31 10.05
C PRO A 126 -13.63 -19.80 11.38
N GLU A 127 -12.34 -20.15 11.41
CA GLU A 127 -11.67 -20.58 12.63
C GLU A 127 -11.49 -19.42 13.62
N VAL A 128 -11.01 -18.26 13.15
CA VAL A 128 -10.88 -17.05 13.98
C VAL A 128 -12.23 -16.64 14.58
N LYS A 129 -13.29 -16.70 13.76
CA LYS A 129 -14.67 -16.41 14.17
C LYS A 129 -15.11 -17.32 15.30
N GLN A 130 -14.87 -18.63 15.17
CA GLN A 130 -15.18 -19.60 16.23
C GLN A 130 -14.48 -19.24 17.55
N ARG A 131 -13.17 -18.95 17.51
CA ARG A 131 -12.40 -18.58 18.73
C ARG A 131 -12.93 -17.31 19.38
N ILE A 132 -13.30 -16.31 18.58
CA ILE A 132 -13.90 -15.07 19.05
C ILE A 132 -15.23 -15.35 19.77
N GLN A 133 -16.08 -16.21 19.21
CA GLN A 133 -17.36 -16.58 19.83
C GLN A 133 -17.15 -17.30 21.16
N GLU A 134 -16.32 -18.35 21.17
CA GLU A 134 -16.01 -19.13 22.38
C GLU A 134 -15.47 -18.26 23.52
N ALA A 135 -14.63 -17.26 23.20
CA ALA A 135 -14.03 -16.37 24.21
C ALA A 135 -14.98 -15.25 24.69
N LEU A 136 -15.78 -14.66 23.81
CA LEU A 136 -16.47 -13.40 24.09
C LEU A 136 -17.99 -13.52 24.27
N GLU A 137 -18.62 -14.63 23.87
CA GLU A 137 -20.05 -14.84 24.13
C GLU A 137 -20.36 -15.01 25.63
N ALA A 138 -19.42 -15.56 26.40
CA ALA A 138 -19.56 -15.76 27.85
C ALA A 138 -19.48 -14.47 28.69
N LEU A 139 -19.18 -13.33 28.08
CA LEU A 139 -19.09 -12.05 28.79
C LEU A 139 -20.47 -11.47 29.10
N GLU A 140 -20.85 -11.47 30.38
CA GLU A 140 -22.08 -10.86 30.85
C GLU A 140 -22.02 -9.34 30.85
N GLY A 141 -23.08 -8.68 30.37
CA GLY A 141 -23.20 -7.23 30.40
C GLY A 141 -22.26 -6.48 29.44
N VAL A 142 -21.60 -7.17 28.50
CA VAL A 142 -20.73 -6.57 27.48
C VAL A 142 -21.36 -6.69 26.09
N GLU A 143 -21.44 -5.58 25.36
CA GLU A 143 -21.82 -5.57 23.96
C GLU A 143 -20.57 -5.70 23.06
N VAL A 144 -20.50 -6.78 22.28
CA VAL A 144 -19.34 -7.12 21.44
C VAL A 144 -19.72 -7.01 19.97
N TRP A 145 -19.04 -6.13 19.24
CA TRP A 145 -19.22 -5.91 17.80
C TRP A 145 -18.03 -6.47 17.04
N VAL A 146 -18.23 -7.47 16.19
CA VAL A 146 -17.17 -8.09 15.40
C VAL A 146 -17.36 -7.74 13.93
N TYR A 147 -16.42 -6.96 13.39
CA TYR A 147 -16.44 -6.55 11.99
C TYR A 147 -15.90 -7.67 11.10
N GLU A 148 -16.76 -8.20 10.23
CA GLU A 148 -16.39 -9.31 9.34
C GLU A 148 -15.51 -8.84 8.17
N PRO A 149 -14.61 -9.71 7.65
CA PRO A 149 -13.85 -9.40 6.45
C PRO A 149 -14.77 -9.33 5.22
N VAL A 150 -14.40 -8.52 4.24
CA VAL A 150 -15.08 -8.42 2.94
C VAL A 150 -14.28 -9.18 1.89
N GLU A 151 -14.93 -9.97 1.04
CA GLU A 151 -14.28 -10.62 -0.10
C GLU A 151 -13.91 -9.59 -1.19
N ASN A 152 -12.69 -9.66 -1.73
CA ASN A 152 -12.13 -8.68 -2.68
C ASN A 152 -12.31 -7.22 -2.23
N PRO A 153 -11.75 -6.83 -1.08
CA PRO A 153 -11.94 -5.49 -0.57
C PRO A 153 -11.27 -4.50 -1.52
N LYS A 154 -12.03 -3.48 -1.95
CA LYS A 154 -11.41 -2.21 -2.32
C LYS A 154 -10.59 -1.76 -1.12
N ALA A 155 -9.42 -1.16 -1.36
CA ALA A 155 -8.61 -0.66 -0.25
C ALA A 155 -9.46 0.29 0.60
N HIS A 156 -9.57 0.02 1.90
CA HIS A 156 -10.36 0.88 2.80
C HIS A 156 -9.76 2.28 2.82
N SER A 157 -10.62 3.29 2.76
CA SER A 157 -10.21 4.69 2.87
C SER A 157 -9.41 4.88 4.16
N ILE A 158 -8.28 5.59 4.07
CA ILE A 158 -7.50 5.97 5.24
C ILE A 158 -7.88 7.37 5.68
N VAL A 159 -7.91 7.59 6.99
CA VAL A 159 -8.14 8.92 7.55
C VAL A 159 -7.08 9.89 7.00
N PRO A 160 -7.44 11.02 6.36
CA PRO A 160 -6.46 11.99 5.88
C PRO A 160 -5.65 12.61 7.03
N LEU A 161 -4.47 13.14 6.72
CA LEU A 161 -3.73 13.95 7.69
C LEU A 161 -4.48 15.24 7.99
N LYS A 162 -4.36 15.77 9.23
CA LYS A 162 -5.03 17.02 9.63
C LYS A 162 -4.61 18.22 8.78
N THR A 163 -3.36 18.29 8.35
CA THR A 163 -2.81 19.42 7.58
C THR A 163 -2.56 19.04 6.13
N LYS A 164 -2.95 19.93 5.20
CA LYS A 164 -2.64 19.80 3.77
C LYS A 164 -1.12 19.81 3.59
N PRO A 165 -0.52 18.79 2.95
CA PRO A 165 0.92 18.77 2.73
C PRO A 165 1.31 19.83 1.70
N ARG A 166 2.47 20.48 1.88
CA ARG A 166 3.00 21.39 0.86
C ARG A 166 3.37 20.62 -0.43
N LEU A 167 3.14 21.24 -1.59
CA LEU A 167 3.74 20.77 -2.83
C LEU A 167 5.26 20.95 -2.79
N THR A 168 5.93 20.00 -3.41
CA THR A 168 7.37 20.04 -3.72
C THR A 168 7.49 19.70 -5.20
N PRO A 169 8.62 20.00 -5.87
CA PRO A 169 8.78 19.67 -7.30
C PRO A 169 8.49 18.19 -7.59
N ALA A 170 9.00 17.28 -6.74
CA ALA A 170 8.72 15.85 -6.79
C ALA A 170 7.22 15.50 -6.68
N ARG A 171 6.50 16.11 -5.73
CA ARG A 171 5.06 15.85 -5.53
C ARG A 171 4.22 16.40 -6.67
N ALA A 172 4.52 17.62 -7.11
CA ALA A 172 3.82 18.27 -8.21
C ALA A 172 4.02 17.51 -9.52
N ALA A 173 5.27 17.10 -9.82
CA ALA A 173 5.57 16.27 -11.00
C ALA A 173 4.87 14.91 -10.96
N LEU A 174 4.80 14.27 -9.79
CA LEU A 174 4.06 13.01 -9.62
C LEU A 174 2.55 13.21 -9.84
N LEU A 175 1.96 14.29 -9.32
CA LEU A 175 0.55 14.62 -9.53
C LEU A 175 0.25 14.95 -11.00
N LYS A 176 1.12 15.71 -11.67
CA LYS A 176 1.03 15.96 -13.12
C LYS A 176 1.06 14.64 -13.90
N LEU A 177 2.01 13.76 -13.60
CA LEU A 177 2.11 12.45 -14.24
C LEU A 177 0.87 11.59 -14.00
N PHE A 178 0.32 11.58 -12.78
CA PHE A 178 -0.95 10.88 -12.49
C PHE A 178 -2.13 11.48 -13.25
N GLY A 179 -2.18 12.80 -13.43
CA GLY A 179 -3.20 13.47 -14.23
C GLY A 179 -3.12 13.09 -15.71
N LEU A 180 -1.91 13.12 -16.28
CA LEU A 180 -1.66 12.72 -17.67
C LEU A 180 -2.00 11.26 -17.91
N TYR A 181 -1.58 10.37 -17.01
CA TYR A 181 -1.90 8.94 -17.08
C TYR A 181 -3.40 8.68 -16.91
N GLY A 182 -4.04 9.33 -15.94
CA GLY A 182 -5.48 9.17 -15.68
C GLY A 182 -6.38 9.68 -16.81
N ALA A 183 -5.91 10.66 -17.59
CA ALA A 183 -6.63 11.15 -18.77
C ALA A 183 -6.73 10.09 -19.90
N LEU A 184 -5.92 9.04 -19.85
CA LEU A 184 -5.92 7.92 -20.81
C LEU A 184 -6.98 6.86 -20.48
N GLY A 185 -7.70 7.02 -19.36
CA GLY A 185 -8.84 6.16 -18.98
C GLY A 185 -8.49 4.94 -18.12
N GLU A 186 -7.20 4.65 -17.93
CA GLU A 186 -6.75 3.52 -17.12
C GLU A 186 -6.83 3.81 -15.61
N PRO A 187 -7.23 2.83 -14.77
CA PRO A 187 -7.28 3.01 -13.33
C PRO A 187 -5.85 3.07 -12.75
N LEU A 188 -5.54 4.15 -12.02
CA LEU A 188 -4.27 4.26 -11.32
C LEU A 188 -4.33 3.50 -9.98
N GLY A 189 -3.70 2.33 -9.91
CA GLY A 189 -3.50 1.61 -8.66
C GLY A 189 -2.16 1.95 -7.98
N ARG A 190 -1.92 1.33 -6.81
CA ARG A 190 -0.64 1.47 -6.09
C ARG A 190 0.53 0.90 -6.89
N LEU A 191 0.29 -0.15 -7.68
CA LEU A 191 1.33 -0.76 -8.49
C LEU A 191 1.70 0.16 -9.64
N GLU A 192 0.72 0.76 -10.32
CA GLU A 192 0.93 1.68 -11.43
C GLU A 192 1.64 2.94 -10.93
N ALA A 193 1.21 3.50 -9.78
CA ALA A 193 1.87 4.62 -9.13
C ALA A 193 3.36 4.36 -8.83
N GLN A 194 3.75 3.13 -8.48
CA GLN A 194 5.15 2.75 -8.28
C GLN A 194 5.96 2.83 -9.58
N LYS A 195 5.40 2.41 -10.71
CA LYS A 195 6.11 2.43 -12.01
C LYS A 195 6.15 3.83 -12.59
N LEU A 196 5.09 4.61 -12.41
CA LEU A 196 5.08 6.02 -12.80
C LEU A 196 6.12 6.81 -12.00
N ALA A 197 6.21 6.60 -10.68
CA ALA A 197 7.26 7.23 -9.87
C ALA A 197 8.66 6.76 -10.26
N TYR A 198 8.82 5.48 -10.60
CA TYR A 198 10.08 4.95 -11.13
C TYR A 198 10.49 5.67 -12.42
N PHE A 199 9.61 5.73 -13.43
CA PHE A 199 9.90 6.43 -14.67
C PHE A 199 10.10 7.94 -14.47
N LEU A 200 9.41 8.56 -13.53
CA LEU A 200 9.65 9.96 -13.17
C LEU A 200 11.08 10.17 -12.63
N GLN A 201 11.60 9.23 -11.84
CA GLN A 201 12.98 9.29 -11.37
C GLN A 201 13.98 9.07 -12.50
N GLU A 202 13.76 8.07 -13.34
CA GLU A 202 14.60 7.79 -14.52
C GLU A 202 14.55 8.93 -15.55
N ALA A 203 13.45 9.68 -15.60
CA ALA A 203 13.31 10.87 -16.45
C ALA A 203 14.13 12.07 -15.95
N GLY A 204 14.92 11.93 -14.89
CA GLY A 204 15.89 12.93 -14.43
C GLY A 204 15.45 13.78 -13.25
N LEU A 205 14.36 13.40 -12.57
CA LEU A 205 13.93 14.04 -11.32
C LEU A 205 14.25 13.13 -10.13
N ASP A 206 15.34 13.41 -9.42
CA ASP A 206 15.72 12.62 -8.23
C ASP A 206 14.64 12.71 -7.13
N LEU A 207 13.85 11.64 -7.00
CA LEU A 207 12.82 11.50 -5.97
C LEU A 207 13.39 11.01 -4.64
N LYS A 208 14.69 10.67 -4.60
CA LYS A 208 15.35 9.99 -3.49
C LYS A 208 14.64 8.69 -3.10
N LEU A 209 14.20 7.95 -4.11
CA LEU A 209 13.55 6.66 -3.94
C LEU A 209 14.51 5.54 -4.36
N ASP A 210 14.88 4.71 -3.40
CA ASP A 210 15.67 3.50 -3.64
C ASP A 210 14.77 2.40 -4.19
N PHE A 211 14.52 2.45 -5.50
CA PHE A 211 13.79 1.39 -6.19
C PHE A 211 14.61 0.10 -6.19
N ALA A 212 13.91 -1.04 -6.08
CA ALA A 212 14.51 -2.36 -6.18
C ALA A 212 13.57 -3.34 -6.89
N CYS A 213 14.16 -4.41 -7.44
CA CYS A 213 13.41 -5.55 -7.97
C CYS A 213 12.44 -6.13 -6.94
N LYS A 214 11.15 -6.09 -7.24
CA LYS A 214 10.09 -6.79 -6.50
C LYS A 214 9.16 -7.53 -7.46
N GLN A 215 8.14 -8.21 -6.92
CA GLN A 215 7.26 -9.12 -7.65
C GLN A 215 6.69 -8.54 -8.96
N PHE A 216 6.27 -7.27 -8.96
CA PHE A 216 5.59 -6.61 -10.07
C PHE A 216 6.46 -5.57 -10.79
N GLY A 217 7.78 -5.60 -10.66
CA GLY A 217 8.68 -4.59 -11.25
C GLY A 217 9.39 -3.75 -10.18
N PRO A 218 10.04 -2.63 -10.58
CA PRO A 218 10.69 -1.71 -9.67
C PRO A 218 9.72 -1.18 -8.62
N TYR A 219 10.13 -1.17 -7.35
CA TYR A 219 9.28 -0.74 -6.25
C TYR A 219 10.09 -0.07 -5.15
N ALA A 220 9.59 1.05 -4.64
CA ALA A 220 10.15 1.77 -3.50
C ALA A 220 9.10 1.88 -2.38
N GLU A 221 9.35 1.21 -1.25
CA GLU A 221 8.45 1.29 -0.08
C GLU A 221 8.19 2.72 0.41
N PRO A 222 9.18 3.65 0.41
CA PRO A 222 8.96 5.03 0.81
C PRO A 222 7.90 5.79 0.01
N LEU A 223 7.64 5.41 -1.25
CA LEU A 223 6.59 6.04 -2.06
C LEU A 223 5.20 5.90 -1.40
N ASN A 224 4.93 4.80 -0.70
CA ASN A 224 3.68 4.63 0.02
C ASN A 224 3.48 5.73 1.07
N HIS A 225 4.55 6.21 1.71
CA HIS A 225 4.44 7.31 2.67
C HIS A 225 4.10 8.64 1.98
N VAL A 226 4.63 8.86 0.77
CA VAL A 226 4.29 10.04 -0.05
C VAL A 226 2.82 9.99 -0.46
N LEU A 227 2.36 8.89 -1.07
CA LEU A 227 0.97 8.72 -1.49
C LEU A 227 0.00 8.86 -0.31
N ALA A 228 0.32 8.19 0.80
CA ALA A 228 -0.51 8.25 1.99
C ALA A 228 -0.58 9.68 2.58
N ARG A 229 0.48 10.50 2.42
CA ARG A 229 0.48 11.91 2.83
C ARG A 229 -0.39 12.79 1.91
N LEU A 230 -0.44 12.48 0.62
CA LEU A 230 -1.27 13.16 -0.38
C LEU A 230 -2.75 12.77 -0.29
N GLU A 231 -3.06 11.58 0.23
CA GLU A 231 -4.43 11.06 0.37
C GLU A 231 -5.32 11.99 1.20
N GLY A 232 -6.50 12.30 0.63
CA GLY A 232 -7.50 13.22 1.18
C GLY A 232 -7.26 14.69 0.82
N HIS A 233 -6.06 15.05 0.36
CA HIS A 233 -5.66 16.43 0.03
C HIS A 233 -5.48 16.66 -1.47
N TYR A 234 -4.71 15.80 -2.13
CA TYR A 234 -4.44 15.88 -3.58
C TYR A 234 -4.93 14.64 -4.33
N ILE A 235 -4.93 13.48 -3.66
CA ILE A 235 -5.42 12.22 -4.22
C ILE A 235 -6.48 11.60 -3.33
N GLN A 236 -7.26 10.68 -3.87
CA GLN A 236 -8.20 9.82 -3.15
C GLN A 236 -8.10 8.39 -3.69
N GLY A 237 -8.33 7.39 -2.84
CA GLY A 237 -8.42 5.98 -3.24
C GLY A 237 -7.10 5.22 -3.18
N PHE A 238 -6.04 5.79 -2.58
CA PHE A 238 -4.83 5.03 -2.22
C PHE A 238 -5.14 3.92 -1.21
N GLY A 239 -5.92 4.25 -0.18
CA GLY A 239 -6.42 3.32 0.83
C GLY A 239 -5.35 2.72 1.76
N ASP A 240 -5.78 1.77 2.59
CA ASP A 240 -5.01 1.25 3.73
C ASP A 240 -4.01 0.14 3.38
N ARG A 241 -3.80 -0.09 2.09
CA ARG A 241 -2.89 -1.08 1.51
C ARG A 241 -3.32 -2.55 1.60
N THR A 242 -4.55 -2.85 2.03
CA THR A 242 -5.06 -4.24 2.13
C THR A 242 -5.71 -4.74 0.85
N GLY A 243 -6.26 -3.84 0.04
CA GLY A 243 -7.01 -4.15 -1.18
C GLY A 243 -6.44 -3.52 -2.43
N ILE A 244 -7.22 -3.62 -3.51
CA ILE A 244 -6.96 -2.93 -4.78
C ILE A 244 -7.22 -1.44 -4.57
N SER A 245 -6.23 -0.61 -4.91
CA SER A 245 -6.34 0.85 -4.83
C SER A 245 -6.84 1.40 -6.15
N GLN A 246 -7.62 2.48 -6.07
CA GLN A 246 -8.13 3.22 -7.24
C GLN A 246 -7.85 4.71 -7.01
N ILE A 247 -6.59 5.07 -7.16
CA ILE A 247 -6.09 6.43 -6.94
C ILE A 247 -6.66 7.35 -8.01
N ARG A 248 -7.23 8.47 -7.59
CA ARG A 248 -7.70 9.56 -8.46
C ARG A 248 -7.20 10.88 -7.90
N LEU A 249 -6.93 11.84 -8.78
CA LEU A 249 -6.68 13.21 -8.35
C LEU A 249 -7.98 13.82 -7.81
N LYS A 250 -7.87 14.61 -6.73
CA LYS A 250 -8.98 15.46 -6.28
C LYS A 250 -9.19 16.62 -7.26
N PRO A 251 -10.38 17.24 -7.26
CA PRO A 251 -10.59 18.50 -7.98
C PRO A 251 -9.49 19.51 -7.64
N GLN A 252 -9.03 20.27 -8.65
CA GLN A 252 -7.95 21.27 -8.56
C GLN A 252 -6.53 20.74 -8.27
N ALA A 253 -6.35 19.46 -7.92
CA ALA A 253 -5.01 18.94 -7.59
C ALA A 253 -4.06 18.98 -8.78
N LEU A 254 -4.55 18.74 -10.00
CA LEU A 254 -3.76 18.87 -11.22
C LEU A 254 -3.42 20.33 -11.51
N ASP A 255 -4.40 21.23 -11.41
CA ASP A 255 -4.20 22.67 -11.66
C ASP A 255 -3.19 23.26 -10.67
N GLU A 256 -3.31 22.94 -9.38
CA GLU A 256 -2.33 23.32 -8.35
C GLU A 256 -0.93 22.79 -8.67
N ALA A 257 -0.82 21.54 -9.14
CA ALA A 257 0.46 20.94 -9.48
C ALA A 257 1.10 21.60 -10.71
N VAL A 258 0.32 21.85 -11.76
CA VAL A 258 0.78 22.54 -12.98
C VAL A 258 1.20 23.97 -12.67
N LEU A 259 0.41 24.70 -11.89
CA LEU A 259 0.73 26.07 -11.50
C LEU A 259 2.01 26.13 -10.65
N PHE A 260 2.20 25.16 -9.74
CA PHE A 260 3.44 25.03 -8.98
C PHE A 260 4.65 24.71 -9.86
N LEU A 261 4.48 23.84 -10.86
CA LEU A 261 5.55 23.40 -11.76
C LEU A 261 6.04 24.49 -12.72
N ALA A 262 5.29 25.58 -12.90
CA ALA A 262 5.73 26.74 -13.68
C ALA A 262 7.07 27.30 -13.18
N ASP A 263 7.32 27.25 -11.87
CA ASP A 263 8.57 27.70 -11.26
C ASP A 263 9.68 26.62 -11.25
N TYR A 264 9.38 25.39 -11.71
CA TYR A 264 10.29 24.24 -11.69
C TYR A 264 10.33 23.49 -13.03
N PRO A 265 10.82 24.13 -14.12
CA PRO A 265 10.76 23.58 -15.47
C PRO A 265 11.40 22.19 -15.60
N LYS A 266 12.51 21.92 -14.90
CA LYS A 266 13.15 20.60 -14.91
C LYS A 266 12.22 19.47 -14.41
N ALA A 267 11.44 19.75 -13.38
CA ALA A 267 10.49 18.79 -12.82
C ALA A 267 9.26 18.63 -13.74
N ASP A 268 8.82 19.73 -14.35
CA ASP A 268 7.73 19.75 -15.31
C ASP A 268 8.05 18.91 -16.56
N GLU A 269 9.25 19.10 -17.11
CA GLU A 269 9.78 18.35 -18.24
C GLU A 269 9.97 16.87 -17.89
N ALA A 270 10.46 16.55 -16.69
CA ALA A 270 10.62 15.16 -16.26
C ALA A 270 9.28 14.43 -16.21
N ALA A 271 8.21 15.08 -15.72
CA ALA A 271 6.87 14.53 -15.75
C ALA A 271 6.36 14.31 -17.18
N THR A 272 6.59 15.27 -18.08
CA THR A 272 6.22 15.13 -19.50
C THR A 272 6.98 13.99 -20.18
N ARG A 273 8.30 13.88 -19.95
CA ARG A 273 9.13 12.78 -20.48
C ARG A 273 8.66 11.43 -19.98
N ALA A 274 8.42 11.30 -18.68
CA ALA A 274 7.92 10.05 -18.09
C ALA A 274 6.54 9.66 -18.67
N ALA A 275 5.65 10.62 -18.90
CA ALA A 275 4.36 10.38 -19.54
C ALA A 275 4.52 9.90 -20.99
N ASP A 276 5.44 10.50 -21.77
CA ASP A 276 5.73 10.05 -23.13
C ASP A 276 6.27 8.62 -23.16
N TRP A 277 7.19 8.28 -22.24
CA TRP A 277 7.79 6.96 -22.16
C TRP A 277 6.76 5.84 -21.96
N VAL A 278 5.73 6.07 -21.16
CA VAL A 278 4.71 5.07 -20.83
C VAL A 278 3.53 5.01 -21.81
N LYS A 279 3.48 5.89 -22.80
CA LYS A 279 2.38 5.96 -23.78
C LYS A 279 2.21 4.63 -24.55
N GLY A 280 1.00 4.12 -24.72
CA GLY A 280 0.75 2.78 -25.29
C GLY A 280 1.16 1.61 -24.40
N PHE A 281 1.48 1.85 -23.12
CA PHE A 281 1.73 0.83 -22.10
C PHE A 281 0.93 1.16 -20.83
N GLU A 282 -0.22 1.80 -20.97
CA GLU A 282 -0.98 2.33 -19.86
C GLU A 282 -1.62 1.22 -19.01
N THR A 283 -1.92 0.07 -19.59
CA THR A 283 -2.51 -1.04 -18.84
C THR A 283 -1.58 -1.50 -17.70
N PRO A 284 -2.10 -2.06 -16.59
CA PRO A 284 -1.27 -2.62 -15.52
C PRO A 284 -0.20 -3.62 -16.02
N TYR A 285 -0.56 -4.43 -17.02
CA TYR A 285 0.35 -5.37 -17.68
C TYR A 285 1.43 -4.63 -18.50
N GLY A 286 1.03 -3.68 -19.34
CA GLY A 286 1.93 -2.92 -20.20
C GLY A 286 2.94 -2.11 -19.39
N LEU A 287 2.49 -1.42 -18.34
CA LEU A 287 3.35 -0.61 -17.50
C LEU A 287 4.33 -1.47 -16.68
N GLU A 288 3.87 -2.62 -16.21
CA GLU A 288 4.72 -3.62 -15.58
C GLU A 288 5.80 -4.12 -16.55
N LEU A 289 5.42 -4.51 -17.76
CA LEU A 289 6.31 -5.01 -18.81
C LEU A 289 7.38 -3.96 -19.13
N LEU A 290 6.96 -2.73 -19.42
CA LEU A 290 7.84 -1.63 -19.78
C LEU A 290 8.87 -1.34 -18.68
N ALA A 291 8.42 -1.22 -17.44
CA ALA A 291 9.32 -0.97 -16.30
C ALA A 291 10.27 -2.14 -16.02
N THR A 292 9.85 -3.38 -16.31
CA THR A 292 10.69 -4.57 -16.16
C THR A 292 11.82 -4.58 -17.19
N VAL A 293 11.49 -4.34 -18.47
CA VAL A 293 12.49 -4.31 -19.53
C VAL A 293 13.47 -3.15 -19.30
N HIS A 294 12.96 -1.96 -18.98
CA HIS A 294 13.80 -0.81 -18.67
C HIS A 294 14.77 -1.13 -17.53
N TRP A 295 14.28 -1.69 -16.42
CA TRP A 295 15.12 -2.05 -15.29
C TRP A 295 16.19 -3.08 -15.65
N ALA A 296 15.82 -4.16 -16.32
CA ALA A 296 16.76 -5.23 -16.68
C ALA A 296 17.90 -4.72 -17.56
N VAL A 297 17.61 -3.81 -18.50
CA VAL A 297 18.64 -3.21 -19.37
C VAL A 297 19.46 -2.17 -18.61
N ARG A 298 18.82 -1.17 -18.01
CA ARG A 298 19.48 -0.02 -17.38
C ARG A 298 20.25 -0.40 -16.12
N HIS A 299 19.62 -1.18 -15.23
CA HIS A 299 20.11 -1.42 -13.86
C HIS A 299 20.75 -2.80 -13.69
N GLU A 300 20.35 -3.81 -14.46
CA GLU A 300 20.93 -5.17 -14.37
C GLU A 300 21.87 -5.52 -15.54
N GLY A 301 22.06 -4.62 -16.49
CA GLY A 301 23.03 -4.78 -17.57
C GLY A 301 22.66 -5.86 -18.59
N ALA A 302 21.37 -6.10 -18.84
CA ALA A 302 20.96 -6.85 -20.02
C ALA A 302 21.32 -6.05 -21.28
N ARG A 303 21.91 -6.72 -22.29
CA ARG A 303 22.41 -6.10 -23.52
C ARG A 303 21.90 -6.77 -24.79
N ASP A 304 21.33 -7.97 -24.69
CA ASP A 304 20.85 -8.80 -25.78
C ASP A 304 19.67 -9.67 -25.31
N TRP A 305 19.00 -10.38 -26.23
CA TRP A 305 17.83 -11.21 -25.88
C TRP A 305 18.16 -12.31 -24.86
N ALA A 306 19.36 -12.90 -24.94
CA ALA A 306 19.77 -13.98 -24.06
C ALA A 306 19.98 -13.49 -22.61
N SER A 307 20.68 -12.37 -22.45
CA SER A 307 20.91 -11.72 -21.16
C SER A 307 19.62 -11.16 -20.57
N LEU A 308 18.72 -10.59 -21.38
CA LEU A 308 17.40 -10.16 -20.90
C LEU A 308 16.60 -11.34 -20.35
N GLN A 309 16.48 -12.43 -21.09
CA GLN A 309 15.75 -13.62 -20.64
C GLN A 309 16.34 -14.20 -19.35
N LYS A 310 17.68 -14.23 -19.23
CA LYS A 310 18.38 -14.64 -18.02
C LYS A 310 18.06 -13.73 -16.81
N ARG A 311 18.00 -12.41 -17.01
CA ARG A 311 17.59 -11.46 -15.95
C ARG A 311 16.14 -11.67 -15.52
N LEU A 312 15.23 -11.85 -16.46
CA LEU A 312 13.80 -12.10 -16.14
C LEU A 312 13.60 -13.41 -15.37
N GLN A 313 14.30 -14.48 -15.75
CA GLN A 313 14.28 -15.75 -15.01
C GLN A 313 14.81 -15.61 -13.59
N ALA A 314 15.91 -14.86 -13.41
CA ALA A 314 16.47 -14.59 -12.09
C ALA A 314 15.55 -13.70 -11.23
N TRP A 315 14.78 -12.80 -11.85
CA TRP A 315 13.88 -11.90 -11.15
C TRP A 315 12.73 -12.66 -10.48
N ASN A 316 11.94 -13.43 -11.23
CA ASN A 316 11.01 -14.45 -10.71
C ASN A 316 10.35 -15.25 -11.86
N PRO A 317 9.73 -16.42 -11.57
CA PRO A 317 9.12 -17.25 -12.60
C PRO A 317 8.07 -16.55 -13.48
N ARG A 318 7.28 -15.62 -12.92
CA ARG A 318 6.24 -14.90 -13.68
C ARG A 318 6.84 -13.92 -14.70
N LYS A 319 7.98 -13.31 -14.39
CA LYS A 319 8.67 -12.41 -15.34
C LYS A 319 9.24 -13.17 -16.53
N ALA A 320 9.67 -14.42 -16.30
CA ALA A 320 10.19 -15.29 -17.35
C ALA A 320 9.14 -15.70 -18.40
N THR A 321 7.84 -15.56 -18.10
CA THR A 321 6.76 -15.96 -19.01
C THR A 321 6.28 -14.82 -19.92
N PHE A 322 6.90 -13.63 -19.88
CA PHE A 322 6.53 -12.57 -20.82
C PHE A 322 6.77 -13.03 -22.27
N PRO A 323 5.79 -12.90 -23.17
CA PRO A 323 5.97 -13.24 -24.57
C PRO A 323 7.14 -12.45 -25.18
N LYS A 324 7.98 -13.13 -25.96
CA LYS A 324 9.13 -12.49 -26.63
C LYS A 324 8.70 -11.29 -27.49
N THR A 325 7.56 -11.39 -28.16
CA THR A 325 6.95 -10.29 -28.94
C THR A 325 6.65 -9.07 -28.07
N HIS A 326 6.15 -9.25 -26.85
CA HIS A 326 5.84 -8.14 -25.95
C HIS A 326 7.12 -7.48 -25.43
N LEU A 327 8.15 -8.28 -25.10
CA LEU A 327 9.48 -7.76 -24.73
C LEU A 327 10.10 -6.93 -25.87
N GLN A 328 9.93 -7.39 -27.10
CA GLN A 328 10.34 -6.71 -28.33
C GLN A 328 9.67 -5.35 -28.51
N VAL A 329 8.35 -5.28 -28.30
CA VAL A 329 7.57 -4.04 -28.38
C VAL A 329 7.99 -3.04 -27.29
N ALA A 330 8.13 -3.51 -26.04
CA ALA A 330 8.57 -2.68 -24.94
C ALA A 330 9.98 -2.10 -25.15
N LEU A 331 10.93 -2.93 -25.59
CA LEU A 331 12.29 -2.48 -25.85
C LEU A 331 12.36 -1.44 -26.98
N ASP A 332 11.67 -1.68 -28.10
CA ASP A 332 11.61 -0.73 -29.22
C ASP A 332 11.03 0.61 -28.79
N ALA A 333 9.96 0.61 -28.00
CA ALA A 333 9.37 1.83 -27.46
C ALA A 333 10.32 2.59 -26.53
N LEU A 334 11.01 1.89 -25.62
CA LEU A 334 11.98 2.50 -24.71
C LEU A 334 13.16 3.15 -25.46
N LEU A 335 13.66 2.51 -26.52
CA LEU A 335 14.73 3.05 -27.36
C LEU A 335 14.26 4.25 -28.18
N LYS A 336 13.11 4.14 -28.86
CA LYS A 336 12.57 5.22 -29.71
C LYS A 336 12.26 6.50 -28.93
N ARG A 337 11.85 6.37 -27.67
CA ARG A 337 11.49 7.49 -26.80
C ARG A 337 12.65 7.98 -25.92
N GLY A 338 13.83 7.40 -26.08
CA GLY A 338 15.04 7.80 -25.35
C GLY A 338 15.03 7.46 -23.85
N ALA A 339 14.15 6.55 -23.42
CA ALA A 339 14.19 5.99 -22.05
C ALA A 339 15.40 5.06 -21.87
N LEU A 340 15.73 4.32 -22.93
CA LEU A 340 17.00 3.62 -23.09
C LEU A 340 17.79 4.27 -24.23
N ARG A 341 19.10 4.32 -24.10
CA ARG A 341 20.00 4.80 -25.14
C ARG A 341 20.37 3.65 -26.10
N PRO A 342 20.61 3.91 -27.39
CA PRO A 342 20.98 2.88 -28.35
C PRO A 342 22.18 2.03 -27.91
N GLU A 343 23.18 2.62 -27.25
CA GLU A 343 24.36 1.92 -26.73
C GLU A 343 24.07 0.93 -25.58
N GLU A 344 22.90 1.01 -24.96
CA GLU A 344 22.50 0.09 -23.89
C GLU A 344 21.98 -1.26 -24.42
N TRP A 345 21.80 -1.41 -25.74
CA TRP A 345 21.28 -2.61 -26.36
C TRP A 345 22.03 -2.99 -27.65
N GLN A 346 22.52 -4.23 -27.73
CA GLN A 346 23.41 -4.71 -28.79
C GLN A 346 22.67 -5.37 -29.96
N ASP A 347 21.59 -6.09 -29.69
CA ASP A 347 20.83 -6.75 -30.75
C ASP A 347 20.09 -5.72 -31.61
N ARG A 348 19.92 -6.00 -32.90
CA ARG A 348 19.14 -5.13 -33.78
C ARG A 348 17.71 -5.01 -33.24
N PRO A 349 17.16 -3.79 -33.04
CA PRO A 349 15.78 -3.62 -32.64
C PRO A 349 14.86 -4.34 -33.64
N PRO A 350 13.83 -5.04 -33.16
CA PRO A 350 12.93 -5.81 -34.00
C PRO A 350 12.20 -4.87 -34.98
N LYS A 351 12.11 -5.26 -36.26
CA LYS A 351 11.10 -4.68 -37.15
C LYS A 351 9.74 -5.20 -36.69
N LEU A 352 9.02 -4.39 -35.91
CA LEU A 352 7.67 -4.74 -35.46
C LEU A 352 6.69 -4.69 -36.64
N PRO A 353 5.78 -5.67 -36.79
CA PRO A 353 4.66 -5.56 -37.70
C PRO A 353 3.78 -4.36 -37.32
N ALA A 354 3.26 -3.63 -38.32
CA ALA A 354 2.50 -2.38 -38.12
C ALA A 354 1.26 -2.52 -37.21
N ASN A 355 0.83 -3.75 -36.95
CA ASN A 355 -0.39 -4.15 -36.27
C ASN A 355 -0.20 -4.53 -34.79
N VAL A 356 1.02 -4.59 -34.24
CA VAL A 356 1.24 -5.04 -32.85
C VAL A 356 1.04 -3.93 -31.81
N ALA A 357 1.08 -2.66 -32.21
CA ALA A 357 0.90 -1.53 -31.29
C ALA A 357 -0.53 -1.36 -30.73
N GLN A 358 -1.48 -2.20 -31.13
CA GLN A 358 -2.86 -2.18 -30.63
C GLN A 358 -3.19 -3.34 -29.66
N GLU A 359 -2.30 -4.32 -29.47
CA GLU A 359 -2.56 -5.52 -28.64
C GLU A 359 -1.72 -5.63 -27.36
N ALA A 360 -0.74 -4.75 -27.15
CA ALA A 360 0.09 -4.66 -25.93
C ALA A 360 -0.37 -3.50 -25.04
#